data_AF-A0A351JYH8-F1
#
_entry.id   AF-A0A351JYH8-F1
#
_cell.length_a   1.000
_cell.length_b   1.000
_cell.length_c   1.000
_cell.angle_alpha   90.00
_cell.angle_beta   90.00
_cell.angle_gamma   90.00
#
_symmetry.space_group_name_H-M   'P 1'
#
loop_
_entity.id
_entity.type
_entity.pdbx_description
1 polymer ?
#
loop_
_entity_poly.entity_id
_entity_poly.type
_entity_poly.pdbx_seq_one_letter_code
_entity_poly.pdbx_strand_id
1 'polypeptide(L)' 'MGENEILVEKAQDAPEAFAELYDLYFPRIFRYVSWRVGNQTDAEDLVSDIFS' A
#
# COMPACT_ATOMS: atom_id res chain seq x y z
N MET A 1 13.30 -5.96 -15.40
CA MET A 1 12.76 -5.43 -14.15
C MET A 1 11.98 -4.18 -14.49
N GLY A 2 10.68 -4.14 -14.18
CA GLY A 2 9.87 -2.94 -14.38
C GLY A 2 10.25 -1.85 -13.38
N GLU A 3 9.98 -0.57 -13.69
CA GLU A 3 10.27 0.56 -12.79
C GLU A 3 9.67 0.37 -11.38
N ASN A 4 8.48 -0.23 -11.29
CA ASN A 4 7.83 -0.56 -10.02
C ASN A 4 8.56 -1.65 -9.23
N GLU A 5 9.14 -2.65 -9.89
CA GLU A 5 9.90 -3.72 -9.20
C GLU A 5 11.18 -3.15 -8.56
N ILE A 6 11.81 -2.18 -9.22
CA ILE A 6 13.00 -1.49 -8.69
C ILE A 6 12.64 -0.63 -7.47
N LEU A 7 11.46 0.02 -7.49
CA LEU A 7 10.96 0.79 -6.35
C LEU A 7 10.64 -0.11 -5.15
N VAL A 8 10.01 -1.27 -5.39
CA VAL A 8 9.73 -2.25 -4.33
C VAL A 8 11.01 -2.79 -3.71
N GLU A 9 12.01 -3.15 -4.52
CA GLU A 9 13.31 -3.63 -4.02
C GLU A 9 14.01 -2.56 -3.16
N LYS A 10 14.01 -1.30 -3.61
CA LYS A 10 14.61 -0.19 -2.83
C LYS A 10 13.86 0.10 -1.53
N ALA A 11 12.53 0.01 -1.53
CA ALA A 11 11.71 0.27 -0.36
C ALA A 11 11.88 -0.74 0.78
N GLN A 12 12.46 -1.91 0.50
CA GLN A 12 12.77 -2.90 1.54
C GLN A 12 13.86 -2.38 2.50
N ASP A 13 14.82 -1.61 1.99
CA ASP A 13 15.97 -1.12 2.76
C ASP A 13 15.94 0.39 3.02
N ALA A 14 15.07 1.14 2.32
CA ALA A 14 14.97 2.60 2.40
C ALA A 14 13.54 3.06 2.74
N PRO A 15 13.29 3.56 3.96
CA PRO A 15 11.98 4.07 4.38
C PRO A 15 11.45 5.20 3.49
N GLU A 16 12.33 6.00 2.88
CA GLU A 16 11.95 7.07 1.97
C GLU A 16 11.37 6.54 0.66
N ALA A 17 11.86 5.41 0.15
CA ALA A 17 11.33 4.75 -1.04
C ALA A 17 9.98 4.07 -0.77
N PHE A 18 9.70 3.70 0.48
CA PHE A 18 8.38 3.20 0.88
C PHE A 18 7.30 4.28 0.81
N ALA A 19 7.61 5.54 1.14
CA ALA A 19 6.64 6.63 1.05
C ALA A 19 6.09 6.81 -0.39
N GLU A 20 6.94 6.69 -1.40
CA GLU A 20 6.53 6.76 -2.81
C GLU A 20 5.59 5.61 -3.21
N LEU A 21 5.84 4.40 -2.68
CA LEU A 21 4.94 3.26 -2.89
C LEU A 21 3.61 3.46 -2.16
N TYR A 22 3.65 3.97 -0.93
CA TYR A 22 2.46 4.25 -0.15
C TYR A 22 1.55 5.24 -0.89
N ASP A 23 2.08 6.37 -1.35
CA ASP A 23 1.29 7.38 -2.08
C ASP A 23 0.66 6.82 -3.36
N LEU A 24 1.36 5.94 -4.08
CA LEU A 24 0.89 5.34 -5.33
C LEU A 24 -0.19 4.27 -5.12
N TYR A 25 0.01 3.41 -4.13
CA TYR A 25 -0.81 2.20 -3.94
C TYR A 25 -1.91 2.36 -2.90
N PHE A 26 -1.73 3.21 -1.88
CA PHE A 26 -2.69 3.38 -0.79
C PHE A 26 -4.10 3.71 -1.28
N PRO A 27 -4.34 4.72 -2.15
CA PRO A 27 -5.71 5.04 -2.59
C PRO A 27 -6.38 3.89 -3.36
N ARG A 28 -5.58 3.09 -4.08
CA ARG A 28 -6.07 1.98 -4.91
C ARG A 28 -6.43 0.77 -4.05
N ILE A 29 -5.55 0.42 -3.12
CA ILE A 29 -5.74 -0.69 -2.17
C ILE A 29 -6.87 -0.34 -1.21
N PHE A 30 -6.87 0.85 -0.61
CA PHE A 30 -7.93 1.31 0.29
C PHE A 30 -9.30 1.26 -0.41
N ARG A 31 -9.43 1.81 -1.62
CA ARG A 31 -10.69 1.75 -2.38
C ARG A 31 -11.15 0.32 -2.66
N TYR A 32 -10.23 -0.58 -2.99
CA TYR A 32 -10.55 -1.99 -3.22
C TYR A 32 -11.01 -2.67 -1.94
N VAL A 33 -10.28 -2.50 -0.84
CA VAL A 33 -10.59 -3.12 0.46
C VAL A 33 -11.91 -2.58 1.00
N SER A 34 -12.11 -1.25 1.04
CA SER A 34 -13.37 -0.64 1.49
C SER A 34 -14.57 -1.13 0.69
N TRP A 35 -14.41 -1.32 -0.63
CA TRP A 35 -15.47 -1.90 -1.46
C TRP A 35 -15.78 -3.37 -1.11
N ARG A 36 -14.77 -4.15 -0.71
CA ARG A 36 -14.91 -5.57 -0.39
C ARG A 36 -15.52 -5.83 0.98
N VAL A 37 -15.11 -5.07 2.00
CA VAL A 37 -15.52 -5.31 3.39
C VAL A 37 -16.76 -4.52 3.79
N GLY A 38 -17.09 -3.44 3.05
CA GLY A 38 -18.33 -2.70 3.23
C GLY A 38 -18.44 -1.92 4.54
N ASN A 39 -17.38 -1.91 5.36
CA ASN A 39 -17.25 -1.01 6.50
C ASN A 39 -15.87 -0.33 6.49
N GLN A 40 -15.79 0.85 7.11
CA GLN A 40 -14.60 1.68 7.06
C GLN A 40 -13.51 1.20 8.03
N THR A 41 -13.88 0.77 9.23
CA THR A 41 -12.93 0.37 10.28
C THR A 41 -12.12 -0.87 9.88
N ASP A 42 -12.77 -1.95 9.42
CA ASP A 42 -12.08 -3.14 8.93
C ASP A 42 -11.23 -2.82 7.70
N ALA A 43 -11.64 -1.84 6.88
CA ALA A 43 -10.84 -1.42 5.75
C ALA A 43 -9.57 -0.68 6.17
N GLU A 44 -9.65 0.17 7.19
CA GLU A 44 -8.50 0.86 7.78
C GLU A 44 -7.52 -0.15 8.40
N ASP A 45 -8.03 -1.11 9.19
CA ASP A 45 -7.22 -2.14 9.84
C ASP A 45 -6.50 -3.02 8.80
N LEU A 46 -7.24 -3.55 7.82
CA LEU A 46 -6.68 -4.41 6.78
C LEU A 46 -5.66 -3.68 5.89
N VAL A 47 -5.88 -2.39 5.61
CA VAL A 47 -4.93 -1.61 4.82
C VAL A 47 -3.65 -1.36 5.62
N SER A 48 -3.74 -1.12 6.93
CA SER A 48 -2.57 -1.02 7.80
C SER A 48 -1.76 -2.32 7.79
N ASP A 49 -2.41 -3.48 7.87
CA ASP A 49 -1.75 -4.79 7.82
C ASP A 49 -1.07 -5.07 6.47
N ILE A 50 -1.64 -4.59 5.36
CA ILE A 50 -1.05 -4.74 4.01
C ILE A 50 0.25 -3.94 3.85
N PHE A 51 0.36 -2.80 4.53
CA PHE A 51 1.51 -1.88 4.42
C PHE A 51 2.53 -2.02 5.56
N SER A 52 2.28 -2.90 6.54
CA SER A 52 3.20 -3.21 7.64
C SER A 52 4.31 -4.18 7.22
#